data_AF-A0A1S7LJA8-F1
#
_entry.id   AF-A0A1S7LJA8-F1
#
_cell.length_a   1.000
_cell.length_b   1.000
_cell.length_c   1.000
_cell.angle_alpha   90.00
_cell.angle_beta   90.00
_cell.angle_gamma   90.00
#
_symmetry.space_group_name_H-M   'P 1'
#
loop_
_entity.id
_entity.type
_entity.pdbx_description
1 polymer ?
#
loop_
_entity_poly.entity_id
_entity_poly.type
_entity_poly.pdbx_seq_one_letter_code
_entity_poly.pdbx_strand_id
1 'polypeptide(L)'
;MDRDHQHLWDLLEVLMEKGIRHDETIAIVEELIAYTGYHFQRESQLMLKIEYPMEMRTQHEREHSNFVERVVQFKEIVIGDEARAPTELDKMFQEVARDMDKSTVKHLDSGRQIIAFLVQWIINHTNRMDYEIAKYIEAHVGEVEQMDFSYLEQPDEIAGKH
;
A
#
# COMPACT_ATOMS: atom_id res chain seq x y z
N MET A 1 13.36 1.03 -2.92
CA MET A 1 12.86 0.88 -1.54
C MET A 1 12.63 2.26 -0.94
N ASP A 2 13.66 3.01 -0.54
CA ASP A 2 13.46 4.36 0.02
C ASP A 2 12.74 5.34 -0.92
N ARG A 3 13.02 5.32 -2.22
CA ARG A 3 12.28 6.15 -3.20
C ARG A 3 10.80 5.75 -3.32
N ASP A 4 10.51 4.46 -3.17
CA ASP A 4 9.14 3.94 -3.25
C ASP A 4 8.36 4.39 -2.03
N HIS A 5 8.96 4.20 -0.85
CA HIS A 5 8.37 4.59 0.43
C HIS A 5 8.25 6.10 0.55
N GLN A 6 9.19 6.88 0.02
CA GLN A 6 9.09 8.34 -0.03
C GLN A 6 7.91 8.78 -0.89
N HIS A 7 7.76 8.25 -2.11
CA HIS A 7 6.64 8.64 -2.96
C HIS A 7 5.29 8.19 -2.36
N LEU A 8 5.23 6.99 -1.78
CA LEU A 8 4.04 6.55 -1.02
C LEU A 8 3.75 7.52 0.12
N TRP A 9 4.76 7.92 0.89
CA TRP A 9 4.60 8.90 1.96
C TRP A 9 4.07 10.24 1.46
N ASP A 10 4.61 10.76 0.34
CA ASP A 10 4.17 12.02 -0.26
C ASP A 10 2.67 11.96 -0.62
N LEU A 11 2.22 10.85 -1.22
CA LEU A 11 0.79 10.63 -1.53
C LEU A 11 -0.07 10.56 -0.26
N LEU A 12 0.41 9.89 0.78
CA LEU A 12 -0.28 9.78 2.07
C LEU A 12 -0.38 11.15 2.77
N GLU A 13 0.66 11.97 2.69
CA GLU A 13 0.67 13.31 3.27
C GLU A 13 -0.41 14.18 2.65
N VAL A 14 -0.53 14.19 1.32
CA VAL A 14 -1.59 14.93 0.62
C VAL A 14 -2.98 14.40 0.99
N LEU A 15 -3.18 13.08 1.07
CA LEU A 15 -4.47 12.50 1.50
C LEU A 15 -4.89 12.88 2.92
N MET A 16 -3.93 13.18 3.80
CA MET A 16 -4.19 13.60 5.17
C MET A 16 -4.44 15.11 5.30
N GLU A 17 -4.28 15.89 4.22
CA GLU A 17 -4.47 17.34 4.24
C GLU A 17 -5.92 17.74 4.57
N LYS A 18 -6.06 18.77 5.40
CA LYS A 18 -7.37 19.30 5.77
C LYS A 18 -7.95 20.10 4.60
N GLY A 19 -9.12 19.67 4.14
CA GLY A 19 -9.89 20.39 3.12
C GLY A 19 -9.55 20.03 1.69
N ILE A 20 -8.84 18.92 1.47
CA ILE A 20 -8.66 18.31 0.15
C ILE A 20 -10.01 18.11 -0.54
N ARG A 21 -10.06 18.42 -1.83
CA ARG A 21 -11.28 18.32 -2.63
C ARG A 21 -11.61 16.86 -2.92
N HIS A 22 -12.89 16.53 -3.05
CA HIS A 22 -13.32 15.14 -3.27
C HIS A 22 -12.74 14.52 -4.55
N ASP A 23 -12.66 15.27 -5.64
CA ASP A 23 -12.08 14.78 -6.90
C ASP A 23 -10.56 14.62 -6.83
N GLU A 24 -9.88 15.50 -6.09
CA GLU A 24 -8.46 15.40 -5.79
C GLU A 24 -8.15 14.19 -4.91
N THR A 25 -8.96 13.94 -3.88
CA THR A 25 -8.93 12.71 -3.07
C THR A 25 -9.04 11.46 -3.94
N ILE A 26 -10.01 11.42 -4.87
CA ILE A 26 -10.16 10.27 -5.77
C ILE A 26 -8.90 10.08 -6.61
N ALA A 27 -8.37 11.14 -7.21
CA ALA A 27 -7.16 11.06 -8.04
C ALA A 27 -5.96 10.52 -7.26
N ILE A 28 -5.71 11.01 -6.05
CA ILE A 28 -4.59 10.55 -5.23
C ILE A 28 -4.81 9.12 -4.73
N VAL A 29 -6.04 8.73 -4.39
CA VAL A 29 -6.33 7.33 -4.06
C VAL A 29 -6.06 6.42 -5.26
N GLU A 30 -6.45 6.81 -6.47
CA GLU A 30 -6.14 6.03 -7.67
C GLU A 30 -4.63 5.91 -7.93
N GLU A 31 -3.88 6.99 -7.73
CA GLU A 31 -2.42 7.00 -7.83
C GLU A 31 -1.77 6.12 -6.76
N LEU A 32 -2.21 6.22 -5.51
CA LEU A 32 -1.73 5.39 -4.40
C LEU A 32 -1.95 3.90 -4.68
N ILE A 33 -3.12 3.54 -5.20
CA ILE A 33 -3.45 2.16 -5.59
C ILE A 33 -2.55 1.69 -6.73
N ALA A 34 -2.37 2.50 -7.77
CA ALA A 34 -1.49 2.15 -8.87
C ALA A 34 -0.05 1.96 -8.38
N TYR A 35 0.49 2.92 -7.63
CA TYR A 35 1.88 2.92 -7.19
C TYR A 35 2.21 1.80 -6.20
N THR A 36 1.30 1.48 -5.26
CA THR A 36 1.44 0.31 -4.40
C THR A 36 1.54 -1.00 -5.20
N GLY A 37 0.78 -1.14 -6.29
CA GLY A 37 0.91 -2.27 -7.21
C GLY A 37 2.30 -2.37 -7.86
N TYR A 38 2.85 -1.25 -8.32
CA TYR A 38 4.22 -1.22 -8.87
C TYR A 38 5.28 -1.53 -7.81
N HIS A 39 5.12 -0.99 -6.61
CA HIS A 39 6.00 -1.25 -5.48
C HIS A 39 6.03 -2.75 -5.14
N PHE A 40 4.87 -3.40 -4.99
CA PHE A 40 4.79 -4.84 -4.72
C PHE A 40 5.46 -5.70 -5.81
N GLN A 41 5.28 -5.32 -7.08
CA GLN A 41 5.93 -6.01 -8.18
C GLN A 41 7.46 -5.94 -8.08
N ARG A 42 8.01 -4.75 -7.77
CA ARG A 42 9.46 -4.59 -7.57
C ARG A 42 9.96 -5.40 -6.39
N GLU A 43 9.24 -5.39 -5.27
CA GLU A 43 9.62 -6.17 -4.08
C GLU A 43 9.57 -7.67 -4.34
N SER A 44 8.57 -8.18 -5.06
CA SER A 44 8.52 -9.59 -5.43
C SER A 44 9.73 -9.98 -6.31
N GLN A 45 10.07 -9.14 -7.30
CA GLN A 45 11.26 -9.36 -8.14
C GLN A 45 12.56 -9.29 -7.33
N LEU A 46 12.66 -8.36 -6.38
CA LEU A 46 13.79 -8.23 -5.47
C LEU A 46 13.92 -9.48 -4.59
N MET A 47 12.84 -9.89 -3.91
CA MET A 47 12.80 -11.07 -3.05
C MET A 47 13.18 -12.35 -3.80
N LEU A 48 12.75 -12.48 -5.06
CA LEU A 48 13.18 -13.59 -5.92
C LEU A 48 14.69 -13.53 -6.22
N LYS A 49 15.20 -12.33 -6.54
CA LYS A 49 16.59 -12.14 -6.93
C LYS A 49 17.57 -12.40 -5.79
N ILE A 50 17.27 -11.92 -4.60
CA ILE A 50 18.11 -12.09 -3.40
C ILE A 50 17.88 -13.44 -2.72
N GLU A 51 17.11 -14.34 -3.32
CA GLU A 51 16.77 -15.65 -2.76
C GLU A 51 16.13 -15.57 -1.36
N TYR A 52 15.30 -14.56 -1.15
CA TYR A 52 14.61 -14.31 0.12
C TYR A 52 13.83 -15.56 0.58
N PRO A 53 13.87 -15.93 1.88
CA PRO A 53 13.33 -17.19 2.35
C PRO A 53 11.87 -17.41 1.91
N MET A 54 11.62 -18.57 1.31
CA MET A 54 10.32 -18.90 0.68
C MET A 54 9.13 -18.67 1.62
N GLU A 55 9.25 -19.06 2.90
CA GLU A 55 8.19 -18.89 3.89
C GLU A 55 7.87 -17.41 4.15
N MET A 56 8.90 -16.58 4.31
CA MET A 56 8.76 -15.14 4.53
C MET A 56 8.23 -14.44 3.27
N ARG A 57 8.74 -14.81 2.09
CA ARG A 57 8.23 -14.31 0.80
C ARG A 57 6.75 -14.64 0.61
N THR A 58 6.37 -15.89 0.88
CA THR A 58 4.97 -16.34 0.73
C THR A 58 4.04 -15.59 1.68
N GLN A 59 4.50 -15.29 2.90
CA GLN A 59 3.75 -14.44 3.82
C GLN A 59 3.63 -13.00 3.30
N HIS A 60 4.71 -12.45 2.77
CA HIS A 60 4.75 -11.11 2.18
C HIS A 60 3.78 -10.96 1.00
N GLU A 61 3.85 -11.86 0.02
CA GLU A 61 2.98 -11.87 -1.17
C GLU A 61 1.49 -12.08 -0.80
N ARG A 62 1.21 -12.79 0.30
CA ARG A 62 -0.16 -12.94 0.82
C ARG A 62 -0.70 -11.63 1.37
N GLU A 63 0.10 -10.86 2.10
CA GLU A 63 -0.30 -9.54 2.59
C GLU A 63 -0.54 -8.56 1.44
N HIS A 64 0.30 -8.57 0.41
CA HIS A 64 0.07 -7.82 -0.83
C HIS A 64 -1.26 -8.21 -1.48
N SER A 65 -1.53 -9.51 -1.62
CA SER A 65 -2.78 -10.01 -2.23
C SER A 65 -4.02 -9.59 -1.43
N ASN A 66 -3.96 -9.69 -0.10
CA ASN A 66 -5.03 -9.25 0.80
C ASN A 66 -5.30 -7.74 0.68
N PHE A 67 -4.23 -6.94 0.54
CA PHE A 67 -4.37 -5.50 0.34
C PHE A 67 -5.04 -5.18 -0.98
N VAL A 68 -4.55 -5.75 -2.09
CA VAL A 68 -5.13 -5.54 -3.42
C VAL A 68 -6.61 -5.92 -3.45
N GLU A 69 -6.98 -7.06 -2.87
CA GLU A 69 -8.38 -7.49 -2.79
C GLU A 69 -9.26 -6.46 -2.06
N ARG A 70 -8.81 -5.97 -0.90
CA ARG A 70 -9.53 -4.96 -0.12
C ARG A 70 -9.66 -3.64 -0.87
N VAL A 71 -8.58 -3.21 -1.52
CA VAL A 71 -8.56 -1.98 -2.32
C VAL A 71 -9.53 -2.03 -3.49
N VAL A 72 -9.59 -3.16 -4.21
CA VAL A 72 -10.56 -3.36 -5.30
C VAL A 72 -11.99 -3.26 -4.76
N GLN A 73 -12.27 -3.90 -3.62
CA GLN A 73 -13.58 -3.81 -2.97
C GLN A 73 -13.93 -2.37 -2.57
N PHE A 74 -12.97 -1.59 -2.03
CA PHE A 74 -13.18 -0.18 -1.71
C PHE A 74 -13.41 0.68 -2.95
N LYS A 75 -12.64 0.46 -4.02
CA LYS A 75 -12.79 1.17 -5.29
C LYS A 75 -14.20 0.95 -5.87
N GLU A 76 -14.70 -0.27 -5.85
CA GLU A 76 -16.08 -0.57 -6.27
C GLU A 76 -17.14 0.13 -5.43
N ILE A 77 -16.87 0.38 -4.14
CA ILE A 77 -17.80 1.05 -3.23
C ILE A 77 -17.77 2.58 -3.38
N VAL A 78 -16.60 3.16 -3.63
CA VAL A 78 -16.42 4.62 -3.80
C VAL A 78 -16.83 5.08 -5.19
N ILE A 79 -16.61 4.26 -6.21
CA ILE A 79 -16.90 4.58 -7.62
C ILE A 79 -18.26 4.03 -8.05
N GLY A 80 -18.76 2.98 -7.40
CA GLY A 80 -20.12 2.49 -7.60
C GLY A 80 -21.13 3.40 -6.92
N ASP A 81 -22.13 3.85 -7.71
CA ASP A 81 -23.34 4.56 -7.30
C ASP A 81 -23.84 4.09 -5.92
N GLU A 82 -24.28 5.03 -5.06
CA GLU A 82 -24.48 5.02 -3.59
C GLU A 82 -25.25 3.83 -2.94
N ALA A 83 -25.54 2.76 -3.66
CA ALA A 83 -26.45 1.68 -3.31
C ALA A 83 -25.78 0.40 -2.72
N ARG A 84 -24.52 0.42 -2.26
CA ARG A 84 -24.00 -0.66 -1.39
C ARG A 84 -24.35 -0.33 0.06
N ALA A 85 -25.13 -1.22 0.68
CA ALA A 85 -25.67 -1.02 2.02
C ALA A 85 -24.54 -0.67 3.03
N PRO A 86 -24.70 0.37 3.87
CA PRO A 86 -23.73 0.77 4.90
C PRO A 86 -23.18 -0.40 5.73
N THR A 87 -23.96 -1.48 5.85
CA THR A 87 -23.61 -2.71 6.56
C THR A 87 -22.45 -3.51 5.98
N GLU A 88 -22.18 -3.45 4.67
CA GLU A 88 -21.05 -4.20 4.08
C GLU A 88 -19.72 -3.45 4.30
N LEU A 89 -19.72 -2.13 4.15
CA LEU A 89 -18.62 -1.27 4.58
C LEU A 89 -18.33 -1.46 6.07
N ASP A 90 -19.36 -1.40 6.92
CA ASP A 90 -19.21 -1.58 8.37
C ASP A 90 -18.60 -2.94 8.73
N LYS A 91 -18.94 -4.02 8.02
CA LYS A 91 -18.33 -5.35 8.22
C LYS A 91 -16.87 -5.37 7.77
N MET A 92 -16.56 -4.83 6.60
CA MET A 92 -15.18 -4.70 6.12
C MET A 92 -14.32 -3.90 7.11
N PHE A 93 -14.86 -2.81 7.66
CA PHE A 93 -14.19 -2.03 8.70
C PHE A 93 -14.04 -2.79 10.01
N GLN A 94 -14.98 -3.64 10.42
CA GLN A 94 -14.81 -4.46 11.61
C GLN A 94 -13.70 -5.52 11.47
N GLU A 95 -13.48 -6.03 10.26
CA GLU A 95 -12.41 -6.98 9.95
C GLU A 95 -11.05 -6.29 9.85
N VAL A 96 -11.00 -5.11 9.22
CA VAL A 96 -9.81 -4.27 9.10
C VAL A 96 -9.38 -3.68 10.43
N ALA A 97 -10.33 -3.21 11.25
CA ALA A 97 -10.04 -2.50 12.50
C ALA A 97 -9.62 -3.43 13.65
N ARG A 98 -9.22 -4.67 13.37
CA ARG A 98 -8.61 -5.53 14.39
C ARG A 98 -7.26 -4.95 14.88
N ASP A 99 -6.62 -4.13 14.05
CA ASP A 99 -5.33 -3.47 14.34
C ASP A 99 -5.40 -1.92 14.37
N MET A 100 -6.53 -1.31 13.98
CA MET A 100 -6.76 0.14 14.11
C MET A 100 -7.54 0.46 15.39
N ASP A 101 -7.26 1.59 16.03
CA ASP A 101 -8.12 2.10 17.10
C ASP A 101 -9.55 2.37 16.55
N LYS A 102 -10.44 1.41 16.85
CA LYS A 102 -11.85 1.38 16.43
C LYS A 102 -12.62 2.63 16.84
N SER A 103 -12.18 3.34 17.89
CA SER A 103 -12.87 4.54 18.37
C SER A 103 -12.61 5.75 17.47
N THR A 104 -11.45 5.81 16.83
CA THR A 104 -11.04 6.94 15.98
C THR A 104 -11.63 6.86 14.57
N VAL A 105 -11.74 5.65 13.99
CA VAL A 105 -12.22 5.47 12.61
C VAL A 105 -13.74 5.55 12.48
N LYS A 106 -14.50 5.15 13.51
CA LYS A 106 -15.97 5.01 13.46
C LYS A 106 -16.73 6.33 13.26
N HIS A 107 -16.09 7.47 13.53
CA HIS A 107 -16.70 8.80 13.40
C HIS A 107 -16.41 9.49 12.06
N LEU A 108 -15.60 8.88 11.20
CA LEU A 108 -15.25 9.41 9.88
C LEU A 108 -16.33 9.06 8.85
N ASP A 109 -16.49 9.86 7.80
CA ASP A 109 -17.27 9.47 6.62
C ASP A 109 -16.58 8.31 5.87
N SER A 110 -17.33 7.55 5.06
CA SER A 110 -16.84 6.35 4.39
C SER A 110 -15.59 6.61 3.53
N GLY A 111 -15.48 7.78 2.89
CA GLY A 111 -14.29 8.16 2.12
C GLY A 111 -13.07 8.30 3.03
N ARG A 112 -13.20 9.03 4.14
CA ARG A 112 -12.13 9.16 5.14
C ARG A 112 -11.77 7.86 5.84
N GLN A 113 -12.72 6.94 6.03
CA GLN A 113 -12.44 5.62 6.60
C GLN A 113 -11.56 4.78 5.65
N ILE A 114 -11.82 4.86 4.33
CA ILE A 114 -10.99 4.20 3.31
C ILE A 114 -9.59 4.79 3.29
N ILE A 115 -9.46 6.13 3.30
CA ILE A 115 -8.17 6.81 3.38
C ILE A 115 -7.38 6.35 4.61
N ALA A 116 -8.03 6.34 5.78
CA ALA A 116 -7.39 5.92 7.02
C ALA A 116 -6.92 4.47 6.97
N PHE A 117 -7.68 3.57 6.33
CA PHE A 117 -7.25 2.20 6.10
C PHE A 117 -6.01 2.12 5.21
N LEU A 118 -6.03 2.79 4.04
CA LEU A 118 -4.93 2.77 3.08
C LEU A 118 -3.65 3.29 3.72
N VAL A 119 -3.73 4.47 4.38
CA VAL A 119 -2.62 5.09 5.11
C VAL A 119 -2.05 4.13 6.15
N GLN A 120 -2.91 3.59 7.01
CA GLN A 120 -2.45 2.75 8.11
C GLN A 120 -1.82 1.44 7.62
N TRP A 121 -2.41 0.81 6.61
CA TRP A 121 -1.89 -0.43 6.06
C TRP A 121 -0.50 -0.22 5.46
N ILE A 122 -0.33 0.83 4.64
CA ILE A 122 0.95 1.14 3.99
C ILE A 122 2.03 1.46 5.03
N ILE A 123 1.72 2.29 6.04
CA ILE A 123 2.66 2.60 7.12
C ILE A 123 3.06 1.32 7.88
N ASN A 124 2.11 0.44 8.18
CA ASN A 124 2.41 -0.78 8.92
C ASN A 124 3.22 -1.78 8.10
N HIS A 125 2.93 -1.91 6.80
CA HIS A 125 3.61 -2.80 5.89
C HIS A 125 5.07 -2.37 5.69
N THR A 126 5.28 -1.11 5.27
CA THR A 126 6.60 -0.53 5.03
C THR A 126 7.52 -0.60 6.25
N ASN A 127 6.98 -0.32 7.44
CA ASN A 127 7.79 -0.35 8.66
C ASN A 127 8.07 -1.76 9.21
N ARG A 128 7.30 -2.79 8.80
CA ARG A 128 7.41 -4.13 9.43
C ARG A 128 7.86 -5.22 8.48
N MET A 129 7.35 -5.26 7.26
CA MET A 129 7.62 -6.36 6.32
C MET A 129 8.76 -6.00 5.39
N ASP A 130 8.71 -4.81 4.80
CA ASP A 130 9.72 -4.27 3.90
C ASP A 130 11.04 -4.09 4.67
N TYR A 131 10.96 -3.63 5.92
CA TYR A 131 12.10 -3.58 6.83
C TYR A 131 12.81 -4.93 7.03
N GLU A 132 12.07 -6.06 7.04
CA GLU A 132 12.68 -7.38 7.18
C GLU A 132 13.38 -7.85 5.89
N ILE A 133 12.98 -7.34 4.71
CA ILE A 133 13.75 -7.50 3.47
C ILE A 133 15.06 -6.70 3.59
N ALA A 134 15.00 -5.46 4.07
CA ALA A 134 16.20 -4.62 4.24
C ALA A 134 17.23 -5.26 5.18
N LYS A 135 16.79 -5.79 6.34
CA LYS A 135 17.65 -6.54 7.27
C LYS A 135 18.26 -7.79 6.64
N TYR A 136 17.49 -8.49 5.82
CA TYR A 136 18.00 -9.65 5.11
C TYR A 136 19.09 -9.25 4.12
N ILE A 137 18.89 -8.16 3.38
CA ILE A 137 19.92 -7.59 2.49
C ILE A 137 21.18 -7.21 3.28
N GLU A 138 21.05 -6.53 4.42
CA GLU A 138 22.20 -6.17 5.27
C GLU A 138 22.96 -7.41 5.75
N ALA A 139 22.25 -8.46 6.15
CA ALA A 139 22.85 -9.71 6.59
C ALA A 139 23.56 -10.49 5.46
N HIS A 140 23.18 -10.27 4.20
CA HIS A 140 23.70 -10.95 3.01
C HIS A 140 24.41 -9.99 2.04
N VAL A 141 24.86 -8.83 2.54
CA VAL A 141 25.36 -7.72 1.70
C VAL A 141 26.46 -8.16 0.72
N GLY A 142 27.37 -9.04 1.12
CA GLY A 142 28.46 -9.52 0.26
C GLY A 142 28.00 -10.35 -0.95
N GLU A 143 26.86 -11.04 -0.85
CA GLU A 143 26.27 -11.81 -1.95
C GLU A 143 25.38 -10.89 -2.80
N VAL A 144 24.61 -10.02 -2.14
CA VAL A 144 23.67 -9.10 -2.77
C VAL A 144 24.39 -8.04 -3.62
N GLU A 145 25.51 -7.47 -3.15
CA GLU A 145 26.27 -6.43 -3.88
C GLU A 145 26.80 -6.91 -5.25
N GLN A 146 26.93 -8.22 -5.46
CA GLN A 146 27.38 -8.79 -6.73
C GLN A 146 26.24 -9.01 -7.73
N MET A 147 24.99 -8.80 -7.30
CA MET A 147 23.81 -9.02 -8.13
C MET A 147 23.51 -7.78 -9.00
N ASP A 148 23.12 -8.03 -10.24
CA ASP A 148 22.57 -6.99 -11.11
C ASP A 148 21.12 -6.69 -10.72
N PHE A 149 20.83 -5.41 -10.44
CA PHE A 149 19.51 -4.87 -10.13
C PHE A 149 19.06 -3.77 -11.11
N SER A 150 19.78 -3.57 -12.22
CA SER A 150 19.48 -2.51 -13.20
C SER A 150 18.05 -2.58 -13.76
N TYR A 151 17.47 -3.79 -13.82
CA TYR A 151 16.09 -4.00 -14.28
C TYR A 151 15.01 -3.63 -13.23
N LEU A 152 15.39 -3.45 -11.97
CA LEU A 152 14.50 -2.92 -10.92
C LEU A 152 14.44 -1.40 -10.91
N GLU A 153 15.43 -0.73 -11.53
CA GLU A 153 15.41 0.71 -11.75
C GLU A 153 14.59 1.02 -13.00
N GLN A 154 13.26 1.11 -12.85
CA GLN A 154 12.42 1.78 -13.85
C GLN A 154 12.10 3.22 -13.41
N PRO A 155 12.27 4.22 -14.29
CA PRO A 155 12.15 5.63 -13.95
C PRO A 155 10.71 6.12 -14.05
N ASP A 156 10.26 6.88 -13.03
CA ASP A 156 9.51 8.14 -13.06
C ASP A 156 8.32 8.39 -14.02
N GLU A 157 7.87 7.44 -14.85
CA GLU A 157 6.84 7.71 -15.89
C GLU A 157 5.38 7.67 -15.38
N ILE A 158 5.15 7.40 -14.09
CA ILE A 158 3.79 7.38 -13.52
C ILE A 158 3.39 8.73 -12.95
N ALA A 159 4.37 9.57 -12.58
CA ALA A 159 4.15 10.94 -12.08
C ALA A 159 3.87 11.97 -13.19
N GLY A 160 3.46 11.52 -14.38
CA GLY A 160 3.47 12.30 -15.62
C GLY A 160 2.16 12.36 -16.39
N LYS A 161 1.00 12.31 -15.73
CA LYS A 161 -0.28 12.67 -16.37
C LYS A 161 -1.06 13.65 -15.49
N HIS A 162 -0.69 14.92 -15.65
CA HIS A 162 -1.53 16.08 -15.35
C HIS A 162 -2.85 16.04 -16.13
#